data_AF-A0AAN5D107-F1
#
_entry.id   AF-A0AAN5D107-F1
#
_cell.length_a   1.000
_cell.length_b   1.000
_cell.length_c   1.000
_cell.angle_alpha   90.00
_cell.angle_beta   90.00
_cell.angle_gamma   90.00
#
_symmetry.space_group_name_H-M   'P 1'
#
loop_
_entity.id
_entity.type
_entity.pdbx_description
1 polymer ?
#
loop_
_entity_poly.entity_id
_entity_poly.type
_entity_poly.pdbx_seq_one_letter_code
_entity_poly.pdbx_strand_id
1 'polypeptide(L)'
;IFFKDRTRALKGPFTERQIQEWYRKGWIENSFPFYFVDHNLSLSDEQSSGITLDSLRTLNGFGCPFFKIDEEEEREFEKKRRERKKKLESIEKEIAELHLQFDAILCLKKTI
;
A
#
# COMPACT_ATOMS: atom_id res chain seq x y z
N ILE A 1 -1.71 8.46 4.85
CA ILE A 1 -0.94 8.78 6.08
C ILE A 1 -0.22 10.11 5.85
N PHE A 2 -0.23 11.01 6.82
CA PHE A 2 0.44 12.31 6.73
C PHE A 2 1.38 12.49 7.93
N PHE A 3 2.34 13.40 7.81
CA PHE A 3 3.14 13.87 8.94
C PHE A 3 3.45 15.35 8.79
N LYS A 4 3.79 16.02 9.90
CA LYS A 4 4.27 17.40 9.89
C LYS A 4 5.79 17.40 9.84
N ASP A 5 6.38 18.07 8.88
CA ASP A 5 7.84 18.22 8.79
C ASP A 5 8.36 19.25 9.81
N ARG A 6 9.68 19.55 9.75
CA ARG A 6 10.31 20.54 10.63
C ARG A 6 9.73 21.95 10.49
N THR A 7 9.15 22.30 9.35
CA THR A 7 8.50 23.61 9.13
C THR A 7 7.02 23.59 9.52
N ARG A 8 6.55 22.49 10.14
CA ARG A 8 5.15 22.21 10.48
C ARG A 8 4.24 22.08 9.27
N ALA A 9 4.80 21.96 8.06
CA ALA A 9 4.02 21.73 6.87
C ALA A 9 3.55 20.27 6.83
N LEU A 10 2.26 20.07 6.52
CA LEU A 10 1.70 18.74 6.34
C LEU A 10 2.25 18.13 5.04
N LYS A 11 2.87 16.95 5.15
CA LYS A 11 3.39 16.18 4.02
C LYS A 11 2.56 14.90 3.86
N GLY A 12 2.28 14.56 2.61
CA GLY A 12 1.52 13.37 2.22
C GLY A 12 0.53 13.66 1.10
N PRO A 13 -0.39 12.72 0.79
CA PRO A 13 -0.56 11.44 1.47
C PRO A 13 0.56 10.45 1.15
N PHE A 14 1.01 9.74 2.16
CA PHE A 14 1.91 8.59 2.05
C PHE A 14 1.14 7.29 2.26
N THR A 15 1.62 6.26 1.56
CA THR A 15 1.18 4.88 1.74
C THR A 15 1.86 4.26 2.96
N GLU A 16 1.22 3.26 3.54
CA GLU A 16 1.78 2.49 4.66
C GLU A 16 3.17 1.91 4.32
N ARG A 17 3.33 1.41 3.09
CA ARG A 17 4.60 0.87 2.60
C ARG A 17 5.74 1.89 2.63
N GLN A 18 5.48 3.14 2.23
CA GLN A 18 6.51 4.19 2.28
C GLN A 18 6.96 4.46 3.71
N ILE A 19 6.02 4.50 4.66
CA ILE A 19 6.33 4.67 6.07
C ILE A 19 7.14 3.48 6.59
N GLN A 20 6.76 2.25 6.24
CA GLN A 20 7.53 1.05 6.60
C GLN A 20 8.96 1.08 6.05
N GLU A 21 9.15 1.48 4.78
CA GLU A 21 10.49 1.58 4.17
C GLU A 21 11.36 2.63 4.88
N TRP A 22 10.81 3.79 5.24
CA TRP A 22 11.53 4.80 6.01
C TRP A 22 11.90 4.33 7.41
N TYR A 23 11.00 3.59 8.06
CA TYR A 23 11.27 2.99 9.35
C TYR A 23 12.40 1.96 9.28
N ARG A 24 12.34 1.04 8.30
CA ARG A 24 13.40 0.04 8.08
C ARG A 24 14.76 0.68 7.80
N LYS A 25 14.78 1.80 7.08
CA LYS A 25 15.99 2.60 6.79
C LYS A 25 16.46 3.47 7.95
N GLY A 26 15.74 3.50 9.08
CA GLY A 26 16.08 4.32 10.24
C GLY A 26 15.88 5.82 10.04
N TRP A 27 15.05 6.23 9.07
CA TRP A 27 14.77 7.65 8.80
C TRP A 27 13.72 8.24 9.75
N ILE A 28 12.91 7.37 10.35
CA ILE A 28 11.86 7.71 11.31
C ILE A 28 11.92 6.75 12.49
N GLU A 29 11.60 7.26 13.68
CA GLU A 29 11.63 6.51 14.94
C GLU A 29 10.21 6.11 15.38
N ASN A 30 10.11 5.23 16.39
CA ASN A 30 8.82 4.78 16.91
C ASN A 30 7.93 5.93 17.43
N SER A 31 8.55 6.97 17.97
CA SER A 31 7.93 8.17 18.51
C SER A 31 7.44 9.15 17.43
N PHE A 32 7.73 8.87 16.16
CA PHE A 32 7.41 9.78 15.07
C PHE A 32 5.89 9.91 14.90
N PRO A 33 5.34 11.15 14.92
CA PRO A 33 3.90 11.35 14.88
C PRO A 33 3.34 11.29 13.45
N PHE A 34 2.35 10.41 13.26
CA PHE A 34 1.59 10.27 12.02
C PHE A 34 0.14 10.72 12.21
N TYR A 35 -0.46 11.19 11.12
CA TYR A 35 -1.85 11.63 11.06
C TYR A 35 -2.57 10.82 10.00
N PHE A 36 -3.74 10.30 10.36
CA PHE A 36 -4.63 9.60 9.45
C PHE A 36 -5.80 10.53 9.17
N VAL A 37 -6.10 10.75 7.90
CA VAL A 37 -7.28 11.52 7.52
C VAL A 37 -8.43 10.53 7.56
N ASP A 38 -9.24 10.60 8.61
CA ASP A 38 -10.57 10.03 8.56
C ASP A 38 -11.41 10.88 7.61
N HIS A 39 -12.22 10.23 6.78
CA HIS A 39 -13.12 10.90 5.83
C HIS A 39 -14.11 11.88 6.49
N ASN A 40 -14.17 11.94 7.82
CA ASN A 40 -15.06 12.79 8.61
C ASN A 40 -14.34 13.82 9.52
N LEU A 41 -13.00 13.86 9.56
CA LEU A 41 -12.25 14.75 10.45
C LEU A 41 -11.47 15.80 9.66
N SER A 42 -11.94 17.04 9.75
CA SER A 42 -11.21 18.22 9.24
C SER A 42 -9.86 18.32 9.94
N LEU A 43 -8.77 18.30 9.16
CA LEU A 43 -7.37 18.48 9.60
C LEU A 43 -7.06 19.90 10.13
N SER A 44 -8.09 20.72 10.43
CA SER A 44 -7.93 22.11 10.86
C SER A 44 -7.47 22.26 12.30
N ASP A 45 -7.49 21.20 13.10
CA ASP A 45 -7.20 21.34 14.52
C ASP A 45 -5.71 21.18 14.82
N GLU A 46 -5.11 22.28 15.27
CA GLU A 46 -3.79 22.34 15.91
C GLU A 46 -3.66 21.41 17.13
N GLN A 47 -4.76 20.79 17.56
CA GLN A 47 -4.87 19.89 18.71
C GLN A 47 -5.00 18.40 18.36
N SER A 48 -5.03 18.02 17.06
CA SER A 48 -5.03 16.60 16.72
C SER A 48 -3.72 15.96 17.20
N SER A 49 -3.79 15.13 18.25
CA SER A 49 -2.65 14.38 18.75
C SER A 49 -2.28 13.33 17.71
N GLY A 50 -1.16 13.53 17.01
CA GLY A 50 -0.65 12.55 16.06
C GLY A 50 -0.51 11.17 16.72
N ILE A 51 -0.84 10.12 15.97
CA ILE A 51 -0.67 8.74 16.40
C ILE A 51 0.77 8.33 16.07
N THR A 52 1.52 7.85 17.05
CA THR A 52 2.89 7.35 16.83
C THR A 52 2.89 5.88 16.42
N LEU A 53 4.02 5.38 15.91
CA LEU A 53 4.16 3.96 15.58
C LEU A 53 4.06 3.07 16.82
N ASP A 54 4.55 3.55 17.98
CA ASP A 54 4.37 2.85 19.26
C ASP A 54 2.90 2.81 19.71
N SER A 55 2.14 3.88 19.48
CA SER A 55 0.70 3.88 19.73
C SER A 55 -0.03 2.90 18.80
N LEU A 56 0.35 2.81 17.52
CA LEU A 56 -0.22 1.83 16.59
C LEU A 56 0.13 0.38 16.99
N ARG A 57 1.34 0.15 17.49
CA ARG A 57 1.78 -1.15 18.01
C ARG A 57 0.90 -1.62 19.16
N THR A 58 0.61 -0.72 20.10
CA THR A 58 -0.17 -1.03 21.29
C THR A 58 -1.67 -1.15 20.98
N LEU A 59 -2.20 -0.38 20.03
CA LEU A 59 -3.61 -0.44 19.62
C LEU A 59 -3.98 -1.70 18.83
N ASN A 60 -3.10 -2.20 17.95
CA ASN A 60 -3.45 -3.30 17.06
C ASN A 60 -3.23 -4.71 17.64
N GLY A 61 -2.60 -4.85 18.81
CA GLY A 61 -2.49 -6.12 19.57
C GLY A 61 -1.68 -7.26 18.92
N PHE A 62 -1.65 -7.35 17.59
CA PHE A 62 -0.92 -8.32 16.77
C PHE A 62 -0.71 -7.68 15.39
N GLY A 63 0.48 -7.79 14.81
CA GLY A 63 0.70 -7.38 13.41
C GLY A 63 1.08 -5.91 13.24
N CYS A 64 2.04 -5.44 14.03
CA CYS A 64 2.81 -4.27 13.63
C CYS A 64 3.50 -4.56 12.28
N PRO A 65 3.22 -3.84 11.18
CA PRO A 65 3.87 -4.08 9.88
C PRO A 65 5.38 -3.84 9.88
N PHE A 66 5.89 -3.34 11.01
CA PHE A 66 7.25 -2.89 11.26
C PHE A 66 8.09 -3.96 11.96
N PHE A 67 7.79 -5.25 11.75
CA PHE A 67 8.80 -6.27 12.00
C PHE A 67 9.97 -6.00 11.06
N LYS A 68 11.19 -6.04 11.59
CA LYS A 68 12.39 -6.17 10.77
C LYS A 68 12.27 -7.54 10.10
N ILE A 69 11.64 -7.54 8.93
CA ILE A 69 11.73 -8.65 7.98
C ILE A 69 13.24 -8.76 7.70
N ASP A 70 13.82 -9.91 7.99
CA ASP A 70 15.22 -10.12 7.65
C ASP A 70 15.40 -10.11 6.11
N GLU A 71 16.64 -9.91 5.64
CA GLU A 71 16.90 -9.82 4.20
C GLU A 71 16.49 -11.09 3.43
N GLU A 72 16.30 -12.21 4.12
CA GLU A 72 15.90 -13.49 3.54
C GLU A 72 14.39 -13.55 3.32
N GLU A 73 13.59 -13.22 4.32
CA GLU A 73 12.14 -13.09 4.20
C GLU A 73 11.77 -12.02 3.16
N GLU A 74 12.48 -10.88 3.11
CA GLU A 74 12.20 -9.83 2.11
C GLU A 74 12.47 -10.32 0.67
N ARG A 75 13.53 -11.12 0.48
CA ARG A 75 13.81 -11.80 -0.81
C ARG A 75 12.70 -12.79 -1.17
N GLU A 76 12.19 -13.54 -0.20
CA GLU A 76 11.11 -14.50 -0.43
C GLU A 76 9.79 -13.80 -0.82
N PHE A 77 9.45 -12.70 -0.14
CA PHE A 77 8.31 -11.87 -0.48
C PHE A 77 8.42 -11.28 -1.89
N GLU A 78 9.60 -10.75 -2.26
CA GLU A 78 9.84 -10.18 -3.58
C GLU A 78 9.72 -11.26 -4.68
N LYS A 79 10.19 -12.49 -4.40
CA LYS A 79 10.02 -13.65 -5.29
C LYS A 79 8.53 -14.00 -5.49
N LYS A 80 7.77 -14.15 -4.40
CA LYS A 80 6.31 -14.42 -4.46
C LYS A 80 5.57 -13.32 -5.22
N ARG A 81 5.99 -12.06 -5.07
CA ARG A 81 5.41 -10.92 -5.78
C ARG A 81 5.65 -11.00 -7.29
N ARG A 82 6.87 -11.35 -7.72
CA ARG A 82 7.18 -11.55 -9.15
C ARG A 82 6.37 -12.70 -9.75
N GLU A 83 6.22 -13.79 -9.02
CA GLU A 83 5.40 -14.94 -9.46
C GLU A 83 3.93 -14.54 -9.61
N ARG A 84 3.37 -13.82 -8.64
CA ARG A 84 2.00 -13.30 -8.73
C ARG A 84 1.82 -12.35 -9.91
N LYS A 85 2.81 -11.47 -10.17
CA LYS A 85 2.77 -10.55 -11.31
C LYS A 85 2.75 -11.29 -12.65
N LYS A 86 3.60 -12.30 -12.82
CA LYS A 86 3.60 -13.14 -14.04
C LYS A 86 2.28 -13.88 -14.24
N LYS A 87 1.67 -14.37 -13.16
CA LYS A 87 0.32 -15.00 -13.22
C LYS A 87 -0.74 -14.00 -13.67
N LEU A 88 -0.68 -12.77 -13.17
CA LEU A 88 -1.58 -11.69 -13.58
C LEU A 88 -1.43 -11.37 -15.06
N GLU A 89 -0.20 -11.21 -15.56
CA GLU A 89 0.08 -10.96 -16.98
C GLU A 89 -0.42 -12.11 -17.88
N SER A 90 -0.31 -13.37 -17.41
CA SER A 90 -0.85 -14.54 -18.13
C SER A 90 -2.38 -14.49 -18.22
N ILE A 91 -3.06 -14.21 -17.09
CA ILE A 91 -4.52 -14.12 -17.02
C ILE A 91 -5.02 -12.97 -17.90
N GLU A 92 -4.35 -11.81 -17.86
CA GLU A 92 -4.71 -10.67 -18.71
C GLU A 92 -4.61 -11.01 -20.21
N LYS A 93 -3.58 -11.78 -20.60
CA LYS A 93 -3.43 -12.26 -21.98
C LYS A 93 -4.55 -13.23 -22.37
N GLU A 94 -4.89 -14.17 -21.50
CA GLU A 94 -5.99 -15.12 -21.74
C GLU A 94 -7.34 -14.40 -21.88
N ILE A 95 -7.61 -13.39 -21.05
CA ILE A 95 -8.81 -12.56 -21.16
C ILE A 95 -8.85 -11.82 -22.51
N ALA A 96 -7.74 -11.24 -22.95
CA ALA A 96 -7.67 -10.55 -24.23
C ALA A 96 -7.93 -11.49 -25.43
N GLU A 97 -7.41 -12.72 -25.37
CA GLU A 97 -7.65 -13.74 -26.39
C GLU A 97 -9.12 -14.19 -26.41
N LEU A 98 -9.72 -14.39 -25.24
CA LEU A 98 -11.15 -14.71 -25.14
C LEU A 98 -12.04 -13.59 -25.68
N HIS A 99 -11.69 -12.32 -25.44
CA HIS A 99 -12.41 -11.19 -26.02
C HIS A 99 -12.36 -11.21 -27.56
N LEU A 100 -11.19 -11.48 -28.15
CA LEU A 100 -11.06 -11.60 -29.61
C LEU A 100 -11.93 -12.73 -30.18
N GLN A 101 -11.95 -13.89 -29.51
CA GLN A 101 -12.80 -15.02 -29.93
C GLN A 101 -14.29 -14.68 -29.81
N PHE A 102 -14.68 -14.00 -28.74
CA PHE A 102 -16.07 -13.58 -28.52
C PHE A 102 -16.54 -12.59 -29.59
N ASP A 103 -15.70 -11.61 -29.94
CA ASP A 103 -15.98 -10.65 -31.01
C ASP A 103 -16.12 -11.32 -32.38
N ALA A 104 -15.27 -12.31 -32.68
CA ALA A 104 -15.37 -13.10 -33.90
C ALA A 104 -16.70 -13.87 -33.99
N ILE A 105 -17.14 -14.48 -32.88
CA ILE A 105 -18.43 -15.18 -32.80
C ILE A 105 -19.60 -14.20 -32.99
N LEU A 106 -19.53 -13.01 -32.38
CA LEU A 106 -20.56 -11.98 -32.56
C LEU A 106 -20.65 -11.49 -34.01
N CYS A 107 -19.53 -11.31 -34.70
CA CYS A 107 -19.52 -10.98 -36.12
C CYS A 107 -20.18 -12.08 -36.96
N LEU A 108 -19.87 -13.36 -36.72
CA LEU A 108 -20.51 -14.47 -37.42
C LEU A 108 -22.02 -14.51 -37.19
N LYS A 109 -22.49 -14.28 -35.95
CA LYS A 109 -23.92 -14.23 -35.63
C LYS A 109 -24.66 -13.08 -36.30
N LYS A 110 -24.01 -11.96 -36.60
CA LYS A 110 -24.62 -10.83 -37.32
C LYS A 110 -24.73 -11.07 -38.84
N THR A 111 -24.03 -12.08 -39.35
CA THR A 111 -23.98 -12.38 -40.79
C THR A 111 -24.99 -13.45 -41.22
N ILE A 112 -25.63 -14.11 -40.25
CA ILE A 112 -26.71 -15.10 -40.42
C ILE A 112 -28.04 -14.42 -40.10
#